data_AF-A0A8S3U7L3-F1
#
_entry.id   AF-A0A8S3U7L3-F1
#
_cell.length_a   1.000
_cell.length_b   1.000
_cell.length_c   1.000
_cell.angle_alpha   90.00
_cell.angle_beta   90.00
_cell.angle_gamma   90.00
#
_symmetry.space_group_name_H-M   'P 1'
#
loop_
_entity.id
_entity.type
_entity.pdbx_description
1 polymer ?
#
loop_
_entity_poly.entity_id
_entity_poly.type
_entity_poly.pdbx_seq_one_letter_code
_entity_poly.pdbx_strand_id
1 'polypeptide(L)'
;MVWSTISYGAAVWGDKSFSCINAVQNKAIRFFMGVGRYTPNVAVNGDSGWTPPFVKQWRVIINYWNRLRYMDENRINKKIDNWAEQNFRRHRVCKNSNFRIYSLFESCGIANLFNDTDIDKQQVNNAIHVKLMSDFKQKWNEDLHKDTTRRNGPGGNKLRT
;
A
#
# COMPACT_ATOMS: atom_id res chain seq x y z
N MET A 1 -14.28 -6.92 -9.34
CA MET A 1 -13.34 -6.19 -10.21
C MET A 1 -13.23 -4.73 -9.78
N VAL A 2 -12.30 -4.40 -8.87
CA VAL A 2 -11.95 -3.01 -8.51
C VAL A 2 -10.46 -2.76 -8.72
N TRP A 3 -9.66 -3.83 -8.81
CA TRP A 3 -8.22 -3.79 -8.86
C TRP A 3 -7.65 -3.19 -10.14
N SER A 4 -8.26 -3.43 -11.30
CA SER A 4 -7.80 -2.87 -12.58
C SER A 4 -7.80 -1.34 -12.54
N THR A 5 -8.87 -0.75 -12.01
CA THR A 5 -9.00 0.71 -11.85
C THR A 5 -8.00 1.28 -10.86
N ILE A 6 -7.80 0.61 -9.72
CA ILE A 6 -6.83 1.03 -8.70
C ILE A 6 -5.40 0.98 -9.27
N SER A 7 -5.05 -0.11 -9.95
CA SER A 7 -3.70 -0.32 -10.47
C SER A 7 -3.36 0.60 -11.64
N TYR A 8 -4.32 0.96 -12.49
CA TYR A 8 -4.08 1.78 -13.69
C TYR A 8 -3.40 3.11 -13.37
N GLY A 9 -3.91 3.85 -12.37
CA GLY A 9 -3.36 5.15 -12.01
C GLY A 9 -2.35 5.12 -10.86
N ALA A 10 -2.19 3.99 -10.14
CA ALA A 10 -1.47 3.95 -8.86
C ALA A 10 -0.04 4.54 -8.93
N ALA A 11 0.66 4.39 -10.06
CA ALA A 11 1.99 4.96 -10.25
C ALA A 11 2.04 6.50 -10.15
N VAL A 12 0.93 7.20 -10.44
CA VAL A 12 0.86 8.67 -10.48
C VAL A 12 0.31 9.26 -9.18
N TRP A 13 -0.75 8.65 -8.62
CA TRP A 13 -1.50 9.18 -7.47
C TRP A 13 -1.58 8.24 -6.25
N GLY A 14 -0.98 7.05 -6.32
CA GLY A 14 -1.45 5.86 -5.60
C GLY A 14 -0.88 5.60 -4.21
N ASP A 15 -0.19 6.56 -3.58
CA ASP A 15 0.28 6.38 -2.21
C ASP A 15 -0.84 6.59 -1.17
N LYS A 16 -1.92 7.27 -1.56
CA LYS A 16 -3.02 7.58 -0.65
C LYS A 16 -4.00 6.41 -0.55
N SER A 17 -4.24 5.94 0.68
CA SER A 17 -5.30 4.99 0.98
C SER A 17 -6.64 5.73 1.12
N PHE A 18 -7.67 5.26 0.42
CA PHE A 18 -9.03 5.80 0.55
C PHE A 18 -9.96 4.75 1.17
N SER A 19 -10.68 5.12 2.23
CA SER A 19 -11.59 4.24 2.95
C SER A 19 -12.73 3.71 2.07
N CYS A 20 -13.20 4.53 1.12
CA CYS A 20 -14.26 4.13 0.18
C CYS A 20 -13.86 2.94 -0.70
N ILE A 21 -12.59 2.85 -1.13
CA ILE A 21 -12.09 1.74 -1.95
C ILE A 21 -12.11 0.44 -1.14
N ASN A 22 -11.67 0.49 0.11
CA ASN A 22 -11.72 -0.66 1.01
C ASN A 22 -13.16 -1.09 1.29
N ALA A 23 -14.08 -0.15 1.45
CA ALA A 23 -15.50 -0.45 1.66
C ALA A 23 -16.13 -1.17 0.46
N VAL A 24 -15.85 -0.73 -0.77
CA VAL A 24 -16.32 -1.40 -1.99
C VAL A 24 -15.72 -2.80 -2.10
N GLN A 25 -14.42 -2.95 -1.82
CA GLN A 25 -13.75 -4.25 -1.83
C GLN A 25 -14.38 -5.21 -0.81
N ASN A 26 -14.55 -4.79 0.45
CA ASN A 26 -15.15 -5.62 1.49
C ASN A 26 -16.60 -5.99 1.16
N LYS A 27 -17.37 -5.07 0.58
CA LYS A 27 -18.74 -5.34 0.10
C LYS A 27 -18.74 -6.42 -0.99
N ALA A 28 -17.81 -6.33 -1.94
CA ALA A 28 -17.68 -7.34 -2.99
C ALA A 28 -17.28 -8.71 -2.42
N ILE A 29 -16.29 -8.77 -1.52
CA ILE A 29 -15.88 -10.03 -0.89
C ILE A 29 -17.06 -10.68 -0.16
N ARG A 30 -17.83 -9.91 0.62
CA ARG A 30 -19.02 -10.43 1.32
C ARG A 30 -20.03 -11.05 0.38
N PHE A 31 -20.29 -10.35 -0.73
CA PHE A 31 -21.20 -10.83 -1.77
C PHE A 31 -20.72 -12.16 -2.35
N PHE A 32 -19.43 -12.28 -2.69
CA PHE A 32 -18.87 -13.53 -3.22
C PHE A 32 -18.80 -14.67 -2.21
N MET A 33 -18.56 -14.37 -0.93
CA MET A 33 -18.53 -15.36 0.14
C MET A 33 -19.94 -15.77 0.63
N GLY A 34 -21.00 -15.08 0.19
CA GLY A 34 -22.36 -15.33 0.66
C GLY A 34 -22.58 -14.95 2.14
N VAL A 35 -21.70 -14.15 2.73
CA VAL A 35 -21.80 -13.75 4.14
C VAL A 35 -22.70 -12.53 4.31
N GLY A 36 -23.36 -12.45 5.47
CA GLY A 36 -24.27 -11.36 5.78
C GLY A 36 -23.61 -9.98 5.73
N ARG A 37 -24.44 -8.95 5.52
CA ARG A 37 -24.01 -7.54 5.52
C ARG A 37 -23.33 -7.10 6.83
N TYR A 38 -23.55 -7.83 7.92
CA TYR A 38 -23.09 -7.52 9.28
C TYR A 38 -21.88 -8.31 9.74
N THR A 39 -21.34 -9.23 8.93
CA THR A 39 -20.14 -9.99 9.30
C THR A 39 -19.00 -9.01 9.65
N PRO A 40 -18.13 -9.25 10.63
CA PRO A 40 -16.98 -8.39 10.88
C PRO A 40 -16.07 -8.25 9.65
N ASN A 41 -15.58 -7.04 9.33
CA ASN A 41 -14.56 -6.87 8.28
C ASN A 41 -13.29 -7.70 8.58
N VAL A 42 -12.94 -7.84 9.86
CA VAL A 42 -11.79 -8.64 10.32
C VAL A 42 -11.95 -10.11 9.95
N ALA A 43 -13.14 -10.69 10.17
CA ALA A 43 -13.45 -12.08 9.79
C ALA A 43 -13.41 -12.27 8.26
N VAL A 44 -14.06 -11.36 7.52
CA VAL A 44 -14.07 -11.39 6.04
C VAL A 44 -12.65 -11.31 5.47
N ASN A 45 -11.79 -10.47 6.04
CA ASN A 45 -10.40 -10.35 5.59
C ASN A 45 -9.55 -11.59 5.93
N GLY A 46 -9.80 -12.21 7.08
CA GLY A 46 -9.11 -13.44 7.49
C GLY A 46 -9.45 -14.61 6.56
N ASP A 47 -10.75 -14.84 6.34
CA ASP A 47 -11.23 -15.99 5.55
C ASP A 47 -10.99 -15.82 4.04
N SER A 48 -11.02 -14.59 3.53
CA SER A 48 -10.82 -14.35 2.10
C SER A 48 -9.39 -14.60 1.64
N GLY A 49 -8.40 -14.49 2.52
CA GLY A 49 -6.98 -14.55 2.16
C GLY A 49 -6.55 -13.45 1.17
N TRP A 50 -7.35 -12.39 1.00
CA TRP A 50 -7.12 -11.38 -0.03
C TRP A 50 -5.97 -10.44 0.34
N THR A 51 -5.15 -10.14 -0.68
CA THR A 51 -4.17 -9.07 -0.57
C THR A 51 -4.88 -7.72 -0.46
N PRO A 52 -4.59 -6.90 0.56
CA PRO A 52 -5.22 -5.61 0.71
C PRO A 52 -4.79 -4.68 -0.44
N PRO A 53 -5.67 -3.77 -0.90
CA PRO A 53 -5.42 -2.99 -2.11
C PRO A 53 -4.19 -2.07 -1.99
N PHE A 54 -3.85 -1.60 -0.78
CA PHE A 54 -2.67 -0.76 -0.57
C PHE A 54 -1.35 -1.50 -0.89
N VAL A 55 -1.24 -2.79 -0.57
CA VAL A 55 -0.05 -3.60 -0.91
C VAL A 55 0.13 -3.65 -2.42
N LYS A 56 -0.98 -3.80 -3.15
CA LYS A 56 -0.97 -3.86 -4.61
C LYS A 56 -0.69 -2.49 -5.24
N GLN A 57 -1.22 -1.40 -4.67
CA GLN A 57 -0.90 -0.03 -5.10
C GLN A 57 0.60 0.23 -4.99
N TRP A 58 1.20 -0.07 -3.84
CA TRP A 58 2.63 0.10 -3.64
C TRP A 58 3.44 -0.76 -4.61
N ARG A 59 3.05 -2.01 -4.85
CA ARG A 59 3.73 -2.84 -5.87
C ARG A 59 3.76 -2.18 -7.26
N VAL A 60 2.67 -1.53 -7.68
CA VAL A 60 2.63 -0.80 -8.96
C VAL A 60 3.55 0.41 -8.94
N ILE A 61 3.55 1.19 -7.84
CA ILE A 61 4.43 2.35 -7.66
C ILE A 61 5.90 1.93 -7.73
N ILE A 62 6.27 0.86 -7.02
CA ILE A 62 7.64 0.33 -6.99
C ILE A 62 8.07 -0.20 -8.35
N ASN A 63 7.19 -0.90 -9.07
CA ASN A 63 7.48 -1.31 -10.44
C ASN A 63 7.71 -0.12 -11.37
N TYR A 64 6.93 0.95 -11.22
CA TYR A 64 7.10 2.16 -12.00
C TYR A 64 8.42 2.87 -11.65
N TRP A 65 8.74 3.00 -10.37
CA TRP A 65 10.02 3.54 -9.90
C TRP A 65 11.21 2.73 -10.44
N ASN A 66 11.17 1.40 -10.34
CA ASN A 66 12.16 0.51 -10.93
C ASN A 66 12.29 0.75 -12.44
N ARG A 67 11.17 0.90 -13.15
CA ARG A 67 11.21 1.20 -14.59
C ARG A 67 11.89 2.54 -14.89
N LEU A 68 11.69 3.57 -14.06
CA LEU A 68 12.36 4.88 -14.21
C LEU A 68 13.86 4.78 -13.89
N ARG A 69 14.25 4.02 -12.86
CA ARG A 69 15.66 3.77 -12.52
C ARG A 69 16.45 3.24 -13.72
N TYR A 70 15.92 2.25 -14.43
CA TYR A 70 16.56 1.60 -15.58
C TYR A 70 16.22 2.21 -16.95
N MET A 71 15.59 3.39 -16.99
CA MET A 71 15.26 4.06 -18.24
C MET A 71 16.46 4.83 -18.79
N ASP A 72 16.60 4.86 -20.12
CA ASP A 72 17.60 5.67 -20.84
C ASP A 72 17.56 7.15 -20.42
N GLU A 73 18.73 7.70 -20.12
CA GLU A 73 18.97 9.08 -19.67
C GLU A 73 18.49 10.14 -20.67
N ASN A 74 18.44 9.81 -21.96
CA ASN A 74 17.98 10.74 -22.98
C ASN A 74 16.47 10.99 -22.92
N ARG A 75 15.70 10.09 -22.31
CA ARG A 75 14.24 10.21 -22.23
C ARG A 75 13.82 11.28 -21.22
N ILE A 76 12.82 12.08 -21.60
CA ILE A 76 12.30 13.17 -20.76
C ILE A 76 11.83 12.67 -19.38
N ASN A 77 11.20 11.50 -19.31
CA ASN A 77 10.74 10.91 -18.05
C ASN A 77 11.89 10.64 -17.08
N LYS A 78 13.05 10.19 -17.60
CA LYS A 78 14.25 9.94 -16.79
C LYS A 78 14.86 11.25 -16.31
N LYS A 79 14.92 12.27 -17.17
CA LYS A 79 15.39 13.61 -16.80
C LYS A 79 14.55 14.23 -15.70
N ILE A 80 13.21 14.11 -15.80
CA ILE A 80 12.27 14.59 -14.77
C ILE A 80 12.45 13.80 -13.46
N ASP A 81 12.61 12.48 -13.53
CA ASP A 81 12.85 11.65 -12.34
C ASP A 81 14.15 12.01 -11.63
N ASN A 82 15.25 12.15 -12.38
CA ASN A 82 16.55 12.59 -11.86
C ASN A 82 16.45 13.99 -11.22
N TRP A 83 15.75 14.92 -11.87
CA TRP A 83 15.47 16.26 -11.31
C TRP A 83 14.66 16.14 -10.01
N ALA A 84 13.63 15.31 -9.96
CA ALA A 84 12.82 15.10 -8.77
C ALA A 84 13.62 14.46 -7.62
N GLU A 85 14.49 13.49 -7.91
CA GLU A 85 15.42 12.88 -6.95
C GLU A 85 16.39 13.92 -6.37
N GLN A 86 17.00 14.76 -7.21
CA GLN A 86 17.88 15.84 -6.76
C GLN A 86 17.16 16.85 -5.87
N ASN A 87 15.94 17.25 -6.23
CA ASN A 87 15.15 18.17 -5.44
C ASN A 87 14.78 17.59 -4.07
N PHE A 88 14.40 16.32 -4.02
CA PHE A 88 14.13 15.63 -2.75
C PHE A 88 15.37 15.60 -1.84
N ARG A 89 16.55 15.28 -2.39
CA ARG A 89 17.80 15.23 -1.62
C ARG A 89 18.24 16.60 -1.10
N ARG A 90 18.05 17.67 -1.89
CA ARG A 90 18.43 19.05 -1.52
C ARG A 90 17.41 19.73 -0.62
N HIS A 91 16.12 19.51 -0.86
CA HIS A 91 15.01 20.15 -0.15
C HIS A 91 14.13 19.11 0.52
N ARG A 92 14.38 18.86 1.81
CA ARG A 92 13.58 17.94 2.65
C ARG A 92 12.10 18.32 2.77
N VAL A 93 11.72 19.52 2.33
CA VAL A 93 10.33 20.02 2.36
C VAL A 93 9.50 19.52 1.17
N CYS A 94 10.14 19.18 0.04
CA CYS A 94 9.42 18.75 -1.16
C CYS A 94 9.01 17.27 -1.07
N LYS A 95 7.72 17.02 -0.80
CA LYS A 95 7.14 15.67 -0.69
C LYS A 95 6.69 15.09 -2.04
N ASN A 96 7.64 15.01 -2.99
CA ASN A 96 7.41 14.41 -4.31
C ASN A 96 7.30 12.88 -4.25
N SER A 97 7.15 12.22 -5.40
CA SER A 97 7.03 10.75 -5.49
C SER A 97 8.26 10.02 -4.91
N ASN A 98 9.47 10.51 -5.21
CA ASN A 98 10.72 9.92 -4.73
C ASN A 98 10.85 10.04 -3.21
N PHE A 99 10.43 11.15 -2.60
CA PHE A 99 10.32 11.28 -1.14
C PHE A 99 9.42 10.19 -0.55
N ARG A 100 8.23 9.97 -1.13
CA ARG A 100 7.24 9.00 -0.60
C ARG A 100 7.75 7.56 -0.70
N ILE A 101 8.42 7.23 -1.81
CA ILE A 101 9.05 5.93 -2.01
C ILE A 101 10.17 5.74 -0.98
N TYR A 102 11.03 6.75 -0.79
CA TYR A 102 12.08 6.70 0.22
C TYR A 102 11.50 6.51 1.64
N SER A 103 10.46 7.27 2.01
CA SER A 103 9.78 7.09 3.30
C SER A 103 9.19 5.70 3.48
N LEU A 104 8.67 5.09 2.40
CA LEU A 104 8.23 3.69 2.45
C LEU A 104 9.42 2.77 2.74
N PHE A 105 10.53 2.91 2.02
CA PHE A 105 11.71 2.06 2.21
C PHE A 105 12.28 2.20 3.62
N GLU A 106 12.31 3.42 4.15
CA GLU A 106 12.70 3.71 5.53
C GLU A 106 11.76 3.02 6.53
N SER A 107 10.44 3.15 6.36
CA SER A 107 9.46 2.45 7.21
C SER A 107 9.55 0.92 7.14
N CYS A 108 10.03 0.40 6.02
CA CYS A 108 10.24 -1.03 5.80
C CYS A 108 11.62 -1.51 6.29
N GLY A 109 12.52 -0.61 6.73
CA GLY A 109 13.88 -0.97 7.15
C GLY A 109 14.82 -1.33 6.00
N ILE A 110 14.49 -0.94 4.77
CA ILE A 110 15.23 -1.29 3.54
C ILE A 110 15.71 -0.03 2.77
N ALA A 111 15.94 1.07 3.48
CA ALA A 111 16.38 2.34 2.89
C ALA A 111 17.70 2.21 2.08
N ASN A 112 18.55 1.25 2.41
CA ASN A 112 19.75 0.91 1.66
C ASN A 112 19.45 0.56 0.19
N LEU A 113 18.36 -0.19 -0.05
CA LEU A 113 17.92 -0.55 -1.41
C LEU A 113 17.36 0.64 -2.20
N PHE A 114 17.25 1.83 -1.63
CA PHE A 114 16.87 3.00 -2.43
C PHE A 114 18.08 3.57 -3.19
N ASN A 115 19.28 3.50 -2.59
CA ASN A 115 20.48 4.19 -3.09
C ASN A 115 21.36 3.31 -3.98
N ASP A 116 21.17 2.00 -3.92
CA ASP A 116 21.96 1.05 -4.69
C ASP A 116 21.59 1.13 -6.19
N THR A 117 22.61 1.07 -7.04
CA THR A 117 22.52 1.25 -8.48
C THR A 117 22.29 -0.07 -9.21
N ASP A 118 22.61 -1.20 -8.58
CA ASP A 118 22.56 -2.53 -9.20
C ASP A 118 21.64 -3.48 -8.41
N ILE A 119 20.35 -3.13 -8.37
CA ILE A 119 19.36 -3.84 -7.56
C ILE A 119 18.43 -4.68 -8.42
N ASP A 120 18.32 -5.96 -8.07
CA ASP A 120 17.31 -6.81 -8.68
C ASP A 120 15.88 -6.29 -8.39
N LYS A 121 15.12 -6.08 -9.46
CA LYS A 121 13.73 -5.59 -9.42
C LYS A 121 12.84 -6.55 -8.62
N GLN A 122 13.11 -7.85 -8.69
CA GLN A 122 12.31 -8.86 -8.02
C GLN A 122 12.60 -8.86 -6.51
N GLN A 123 13.87 -8.73 -6.12
CA GLN A 123 14.28 -8.57 -4.73
C GLN A 123 13.58 -7.40 -4.03
N VAL A 124 13.57 -6.19 -4.63
CA VAL A 124 12.91 -5.01 -4.03
C VAL A 124 11.41 -5.23 -3.86
N ASN A 125 10.75 -5.73 -4.90
CA ASN A 125 9.32 -5.99 -4.87
C ASN A 125 8.95 -7.04 -3.82
N ASN A 126 9.74 -8.11 -3.71
CA ASN A 126 9.51 -9.16 -2.73
C ASN A 126 9.72 -8.64 -1.31
N ALA A 127 10.79 -7.89 -1.06
CA ALA A 127 11.07 -7.30 0.25
C ALA A 127 9.91 -6.41 0.73
N ILE A 128 9.45 -5.50 -0.14
CA ILE A 128 8.32 -4.59 0.17
C ILE A 128 7.02 -5.39 0.34
N HIS A 129 6.75 -6.36 -0.53
CA HIS A 129 5.55 -7.17 -0.44
C HIS A 129 5.48 -7.94 0.88
N VAL A 130 6.56 -8.63 1.25
CA VAL A 130 6.65 -9.38 2.52
C VAL A 130 6.45 -8.46 3.70
N LYS A 131 7.11 -7.29 3.71
CA LYS A 131 7.00 -6.34 4.82
C LYS A 131 5.59 -5.77 4.96
N LEU A 132 5.01 -5.26 3.88
CA LEU A 132 3.65 -4.69 3.91
C LEU A 132 2.59 -5.75 4.25
N MET A 133 2.76 -6.99 3.80
CA MET A 133 1.88 -8.10 4.17
C MET A 133 2.04 -8.49 5.64
N SER A 134 3.27 -8.48 6.16
CA SER A 134 3.54 -8.72 7.58
C SER A 134 2.88 -7.67 8.46
N ASP A 135 3.04 -6.39 8.11
CA ASP A 135 2.44 -5.27 8.84
C ASP A 135 0.90 -5.34 8.79
N PHE A 136 0.33 -5.75 7.64
CA PHE A 136 -1.10 -6.02 7.52
C PHE A 136 -1.56 -7.15 8.43
N LYS A 137 -0.86 -8.29 8.42
CA LYS A 137 -1.19 -9.46 9.26
C LYS A 137 -1.09 -9.13 10.74
N GLN A 138 -0.07 -8.37 11.14
CA GLN A 138 0.08 -7.90 12.51
C GLN A 138 -1.12 -7.03 12.92
N LYS A 139 -1.45 -6.02 12.12
CA LYS A 139 -2.60 -5.14 12.39
C LYS A 139 -3.91 -5.92 12.43
N TRP A 140 -4.11 -6.86 11.51
CA TRP A 140 -5.27 -7.74 11.51
C TRP A 140 -5.34 -8.59 12.79
N ASN A 141 -4.21 -9.13 13.24
CA ASN A 141 -4.13 -9.91 14.47
C ASN A 141 -4.42 -9.06 15.72
N GLU A 142 -3.90 -7.82 15.77
CA GLU A 142 -4.23 -6.85 16.81
C GLU A 142 -5.73 -6.52 16.82
N ASP A 143 -6.33 -6.33 15.64
CA ASP A 143 -7.77 -6.07 15.50
C ASP A 143 -8.63 -7.28 15.92
N LEU A 144 -8.12 -8.51 15.75
CA LEU A 144 -8.78 -9.75 16.19
C LEU A 144 -8.80 -9.86 17.72
N HIS A 145 -7.72 -9.47 18.39
CA HIS A 145 -7.54 -9.59 19.85
C HIS A 145 -7.92 -8.31 20.62
N LYS A 146 -8.43 -7.27 19.94
CA LYS A 146 -8.94 -6.07 20.59
C LYS A 146 -10.17 -6.44 21.40
N ASP A 147 -9.94 -6.55 22.70
CA ASP A 147 -10.95 -6.85 23.69
C ASP A 147 -12.05 -5.77 23.65
N THR A 148 -13.29 -6.18 23.38
CA THR A 148 -14.46 -5.30 23.28
C THR A 148 -14.87 -4.68 24.62
N THR A 149 -14.10 -4.89 25.69
CA THR A 149 -14.43 -4.67 27.10
C THR A 149 -14.31 -3.21 27.58
N ARG A 150 -13.81 -2.27 26.77
CA ARG A 150 -13.80 -0.82 27.11
C ARG A 150 -14.57 0.02 26.09
N ARG A 151 -15.90 0.04 26.14
CA ARG A 151 -16.71 1.08 25.46
C ARG A 151 -17.93 1.50 26.28
N ASN A 152 -17.69 2.42 27.21
CA ASN A 152 -18.73 3.26 27.82
C ASN A 152 -19.38 4.11 26.71
N GLY A 153 -20.55 3.69 26.24
CA GLY A 153 -21.38 4.43 25.32
C GLY A 153 -22.72 3.71 25.14
N PRO A 154 -23.87 4.38 25.34
CA PRO A 154 -25.16 3.70 25.28
C PRO A 154 -25.51 3.44 23.81
N GLY A 155 -25.69 2.16 23.47
CA GLY A 155 -26.41 1.74 22.27
C GLY A 155 -25.67 1.93 20.94
N GLY A 156 -24.94 0.90 20.51
CA GLY A 156 -24.45 0.86 19.14
C GLY A 156 -23.63 -0.38 18.85
N ASN A 157 -24.32 -1.49 18.60
CA ASN A 157 -23.72 -2.70 18.05
C ASN A 157 -23.06 -2.34 16.70
N LYS A 158 -21.73 -2.22 16.67
CA LYS A 158 -20.99 -1.72 15.50
C LYS A 158 -19.77 -2.58 15.20
N LEU A 159 -20.01 -3.74 14.59
CA LEU A 159 -19.20 -4.26 13.48
C LEU A 159 -19.31 -3.36 12.22
N ARG A 160 -19.57 -2.06 12.40
CA ARG A 160 -19.69 -0.99 11.41
C ARG A 160 -18.48 -0.08 11.57
N THR A 161 -17.42 -0.40 10.84
CA THR A 161 -16.59 0.51 10.02
C THR A 161 -15.71 -0.38 9.14
#